data_AF-A0A534CWF9-F1
#
_entry.id   AF-A0A534CWF9-F1
#
_cell.length_a   1.000
_cell.length_b   1.000
_cell.length_c   1.000
_cell.angle_alpha   90.00
_cell.angle_beta   90.00
_cell.angle_gamma   90.00
#
_symmetry.space_group_name_H-M   'P 1'
#
loop_
_entity.id
_entity.type
_entity.pdbx_description
1 polymer ?
#
loop_
_entity_poly.entity_id
_entity_poly.type
_entity_poly.pdbx_seq_one_letter_code
_entity_poly.pdbx_strand_id
1 'polypeptide(L)'
;MTMSAVSHQSARLLVWSALAVLAACASLGPQLPMAPGDDVPSQGLSFPVRTLGPDGEFELLPSSLIARRLEAQLADGPLSILALSGGGASGAFGAGAVVGLTRSGSRPEFSVVTGVSAGALIAPFAFLGPTWDPEMAAIYTEEIDTSLLQPRLIGAVFGSSMYSGTPLKKLVDRYANDRMIEAVATQAARGRLLLVATTDLATGEPVVWDLGSIALYGGHDARKLFRSVLLASASVPGIFPPVIIRVRTESGWREETHVDGGVTLPFFIAPAPEDLPQFAGAGAQPTVVRVIIDGRLRDFPRAAKANALSIFRRSVSAGLSRMTRTTLEQTMAATRGRGISLDYAAIPVAYPLPGAFDFAPEAQRALFTYASVCAESGRLWTRVQQKSSDAAGERRVVPAGTTCPADDQFIGRLAAVPSGGLERVGWSAPKP
;
A
#
# COMPACT_ATOMS: atom_id res chain seq x y z
N MET A 1 -22.46 -52.80 -41.57
CA MET A 1 -22.79 -51.94 -40.41
C MET A 1 -21.71 -52.07 -39.34
N THR A 2 -20.55 -51.42 -39.47
CA THR A 2 -19.52 -51.43 -38.40
C THR A 2 -18.62 -50.18 -38.36
N MET A 3 -18.78 -49.19 -39.26
CA MET A 3 -17.91 -47.99 -39.29
C MET A 3 -18.39 -46.80 -38.45
N SER A 4 -19.62 -46.82 -37.89
CA SER A 4 -20.14 -45.68 -37.11
C SER A 4 -19.76 -45.71 -35.62
N ALA A 5 -19.41 -46.88 -35.07
CA ALA A 5 -19.10 -47.03 -33.65
C ALA A 5 -17.69 -46.51 -33.28
N VAL A 6 -16.74 -46.53 -34.22
CA VAL A 6 -15.34 -46.18 -33.96
C VAL A 6 -15.16 -44.66 -33.82
N SER A 7 -15.90 -43.83 -34.56
CA SER A 7 -15.72 -42.37 -34.49
C SER A 7 -16.22 -41.77 -33.17
N HIS A 8 -17.27 -42.35 -32.57
CA HIS A 8 -17.79 -41.92 -31.27
C HIS A 8 -16.87 -42.30 -30.11
N GLN A 9 -16.14 -43.42 -30.20
CA GLN A 9 -15.13 -43.80 -29.19
C GLN A 9 -13.90 -42.87 -29.25
N SER A 10 -13.41 -42.53 -30.45
CA SER A 10 -12.30 -41.60 -30.64
C SER A 10 -12.64 -40.18 -30.15
N ALA A 11 -13.85 -39.70 -30.45
CA ALA A 11 -14.32 -38.40 -29.99
C ALA A 11 -14.49 -38.35 -28.46
N ARG A 12 -15.00 -39.43 -27.84
CA ARG A 12 -15.07 -39.54 -26.38
C ARG A 12 -13.68 -39.55 -25.76
N LEU A 13 -12.74 -40.34 -26.27
CA LEU A 13 -11.36 -40.38 -25.78
C LEU A 13 -10.66 -39.02 -25.87
N LEU A 14 -10.89 -38.25 -26.94
CA LEU A 14 -10.39 -36.88 -27.06
C LEU A 14 -11.01 -35.92 -26.03
N VAL A 15 -12.32 -36.03 -25.79
CA VAL A 15 -13.02 -35.22 -24.78
C VAL A 15 -12.57 -35.58 -23.36
N TRP A 16 -12.40 -36.86 -23.04
CA TRP A 16 -11.88 -37.32 -21.75
C TRP A 16 -10.41 -36.93 -21.55
N SER A 17 -9.59 -37.00 -22.61
CA SER A 17 -8.20 -36.50 -22.58
C SER A 17 -8.16 -34.99 -22.34
N ALA A 18 -9.01 -34.21 -23.02
CA ALA A 18 -9.10 -32.77 -22.84
C ALA A 18 -9.61 -32.40 -21.44
N LEU A 19 -10.60 -33.12 -20.91
CA LEU A 19 -11.10 -32.97 -19.54
C LEU A 19 -10.04 -33.37 -18.50
N ALA A 20 -9.24 -34.41 -18.75
CA ALA A 20 -8.16 -34.81 -17.87
C ALA A 20 -7.00 -33.80 -17.87
N VAL A 21 -6.68 -33.21 -19.02
CA VAL A 21 -5.70 -32.11 -19.13
C VAL A 21 -6.22 -30.85 -18.44
N LEU A 22 -7.50 -30.51 -18.59
CA LEU A 22 -8.14 -29.39 -17.89
C LEU A 22 -8.23 -29.61 -16.37
N ALA A 23 -8.49 -30.84 -15.93
CA ALA A 23 -8.52 -31.21 -14.50
C ALA A 23 -7.12 -31.27 -13.88
N ALA A 24 -6.11 -31.68 -14.64
CA ALA A 24 -4.70 -31.65 -14.20
C ALA A 24 -4.18 -30.21 -14.06
N CYS A 25 -4.56 -29.30 -14.97
CA CYS A 25 -4.19 -27.88 -14.88
C CYS A 25 -4.78 -27.15 -13.66
N ALA A 26 -5.84 -27.68 -13.04
CA ALA A 26 -6.44 -27.10 -11.84
C ALA A 26 -5.76 -27.54 -10.52
N SER A 27 -4.88 -28.55 -10.53
CA SER A 27 -4.36 -29.20 -9.31
C SER A 27 -2.83 -29.27 -9.19
N LEU A 28 -2.07 -28.68 -10.11
CA LEU A 28 -0.60 -28.82 -10.19
C LEU A 28 0.19 -27.66 -9.56
N GLY A 29 -0.24 -27.16 -8.40
CA GLY A 29 0.55 -26.25 -7.56
C GLY A 29 0.96 -26.92 -6.25
N PRO A 30 2.18 -26.71 -5.73
CA PRO A 30 2.49 -27.13 -4.37
C PRO A 30 1.52 -26.44 -3.40
N GLN A 31 1.00 -27.20 -2.43
CA GLN A 31 0.13 -26.66 -1.41
C GLN A 31 0.96 -25.68 -0.56
N LEU A 32 0.49 -24.44 -0.46
CA LEU A 32 1.16 -23.41 0.32
C LEU A 32 0.90 -23.65 1.82
N PRO A 33 1.85 -23.30 2.71
CA PRO A 33 1.65 -23.37 4.16
C PRO A 33 0.32 -22.73 4.59
N MET A 34 -0.42 -23.42 5.46
CA MET A 34 -1.69 -22.96 6.02
C MET A 34 -1.47 -22.56 7.49
N ALA A 35 -1.80 -21.32 7.85
CA ALA A 35 -1.83 -20.90 9.25
C ALA A 35 -3.08 -21.51 9.95
N PRO A 36 -3.00 -21.93 11.23
CA PRO A 36 -4.19 -22.28 12.00
C PRO A 36 -5.08 -21.03 12.20
N GLY A 37 -6.40 -21.20 12.17
CA GLY A 37 -7.38 -20.11 12.21
C GLY A 37 -7.56 -19.42 13.56
N ASP A 38 -6.51 -19.34 14.38
CA ASP A 38 -6.55 -18.78 15.73
C ASP A 38 -6.24 -17.27 15.76
N ASP A 39 -5.98 -16.64 14.60
CA ASP A 39 -5.73 -15.21 14.51
C ASP A 39 -7.02 -14.40 14.75
N VAL A 40 -6.91 -13.35 15.58
CA VAL A 40 -8.02 -12.43 15.87
C VAL A 40 -8.35 -11.66 14.59
N PRO A 41 -9.58 -11.74 14.06
CA PRO A 41 -9.96 -10.99 12.87
C PRO A 41 -9.81 -9.49 13.07
N SER A 42 -9.41 -8.79 12.01
CA SER A 42 -9.40 -7.32 12.01
C SER A 42 -10.81 -6.77 12.25
N GLN A 43 -10.94 -5.70 13.05
CA GLN A 43 -12.23 -5.06 13.35
C GLN A 43 -12.26 -3.63 12.83
N GLY A 44 -12.92 -3.43 11.69
CA GLY A 44 -13.04 -2.10 11.08
C GLY A 44 -11.68 -1.54 10.64
N LEU A 45 -11.23 -0.44 11.25
CA LEU A 45 -9.94 0.20 10.99
C LEU A 45 -8.88 -0.14 12.05
N SER A 46 -9.22 -1.03 13.00
CA SER A 46 -8.32 -1.45 14.06
C SER A 46 -7.60 -2.75 13.68
N PHE A 47 -6.27 -2.64 13.56
CA PHE A 47 -5.39 -3.74 13.20
C PHE A 47 -4.40 -4.00 14.33
N PRO A 48 -4.31 -5.24 14.85
CA PRO A 48 -3.24 -5.59 15.76
C PRO A 48 -1.89 -5.51 15.05
N VAL A 49 -0.87 -5.02 15.77
CA VAL A 49 0.49 -4.83 15.25
C VAL A 49 1.38 -5.96 15.76
N ARG A 50 1.94 -6.72 14.83
CA ARG A 50 2.91 -7.77 15.09
C ARG A 50 4.27 -7.16 15.40
N THR A 51 4.67 -7.23 16.66
CA THR A 51 5.89 -6.61 17.23
C THR A 51 6.87 -7.70 17.65
N LEU A 52 8.14 -7.56 17.30
CA LEU A 52 9.18 -8.52 17.67
C LEU A 52 9.79 -8.15 19.04
N GLY A 53 9.68 -9.06 20.00
CA GLY A 53 10.25 -8.92 21.34
C GLY A 53 11.76 -9.16 21.37
N PRO A 54 12.44 -8.79 22.48
CA PRO A 54 13.88 -9.03 22.66
C PRO A 54 14.23 -10.52 22.82
N ASP A 55 13.25 -11.36 23.12
CA ASP A 55 13.33 -12.83 23.16
C ASP A 55 13.23 -13.48 21.77
N GLY A 56 12.94 -12.68 20.74
CA GLY A 56 12.78 -13.12 19.36
C GLY A 56 11.41 -13.75 19.07
N GLU A 57 10.43 -13.57 19.96
CA GLU A 57 9.05 -14.00 19.78
C GLU A 57 8.18 -12.82 19.30
N PHE A 58 7.16 -13.13 18.49
CA PHE A 58 6.20 -12.11 18.06
C PHE A 58 5.05 -11.95 19.04
N GLU A 59 4.75 -10.71 19.39
CA GLU A 59 3.57 -10.31 20.13
C GLU A 59 2.60 -9.56 19.22
N LEU A 60 1.30 -9.87 19.30
CA LEU A 60 0.24 -9.10 18.65
C LEU A 60 -0.26 -8.03 19.62
N LEU A 61 0.09 -6.78 19.34
CA LEU A 61 -0.29 -5.65 20.18
C LEU A 61 -1.57 -5.00 19.64
N PRO A 62 -2.63 -4.82 20.46
CA PRO A 62 -3.83 -4.12 20.02
C PRO A 62 -3.54 -2.63 19.79
N SER A 63 -4.29 -2.02 18.87
CA SER A 63 -4.17 -0.61 18.51
C SER A 63 -4.18 0.34 19.71
N SER A 64 -5.07 0.12 20.68
CA SER A 64 -5.16 0.92 21.91
C SER A 64 -3.88 0.87 22.78
N LEU A 65 -3.16 -0.25 22.78
CA LEU A 65 -1.88 -0.35 23.48
C LEU A 65 -0.78 0.42 22.74
N ILE A 66 -0.75 0.35 21.41
CA ILE A 66 0.17 1.17 20.59
C ILE A 66 -0.10 2.65 20.82
N ALA A 67 -1.37 3.07 20.87
CA ALA A 67 -1.75 4.46 21.16
C ALA A 67 -1.25 4.94 22.52
N ARG A 68 -1.45 4.14 23.58
CA ARG A 68 -0.93 4.46 24.92
C ARG A 68 0.59 4.56 24.96
N ARG A 69 1.31 3.69 24.24
CA ARG A 69 2.78 3.76 24.15
C ARG A 69 3.22 5.05 23.44
N LEU A 70 2.53 5.41 22.35
CA LEU A 70 2.82 6.61 21.58
C LEU A 70 2.55 7.89 22.37
N GLU A 71 1.43 7.95 23.09
CA GLU A 71 1.09 9.06 23.99
C GLU A 71 2.14 9.24 25.10
N ALA A 72 2.55 8.15 25.75
CA ALA A 72 3.58 8.18 26.79
C ALA A 72 4.94 8.68 26.28
N GLN A 73 5.27 8.42 25.00
CA GLN A 73 6.52 8.84 24.37
C GLN A 73 6.48 10.28 23.85
N LEU A 74 5.34 10.72 23.33
CA LEU A 74 5.20 12.05 22.73
C LEU A 74 4.93 13.16 23.76
N ALA A 75 4.43 12.83 24.95
CA ALA A 75 3.94 13.83 25.91
C ALA A 75 2.98 14.84 25.21
N ASP A 76 3.26 16.15 25.25
CA ASP A 76 2.47 17.18 24.54
C ASP A 76 2.98 17.49 23.10
N GLY A 77 3.92 16.69 22.58
CA GLY A 77 4.49 16.86 21.25
C GLY A 77 3.53 16.54 20.09
N PRO A 78 3.74 17.10 18.89
CA PRO A 78 2.85 16.88 17.75
C PRO A 78 2.90 15.42 17.26
N LEU A 79 1.73 14.76 17.24
CA LEU A 79 1.57 13.46 16.60
C LEU A 79 1.33 13.64 15.10
N SER A 80 2.33 13.29 14.27
CA SER A 80 2.24 13.36 12.81
C SER A 80 2.33 11.96 12.20
N ILE A 81 1.26 11.54 11.54
CA ILE A 81 1.14 10.22 10.90
C ILE A 81 1.17 10.38 9.37
N LEU A 82 1.98 9.56 8.70
CA LEU A 82 1.95 9.41 7.24
C LEU A 82 1.51 8.00 6.87
N ALA A 83 0.44 7.89 6.08
CA ALA A 83 0.03 6.64 5.47
C ALA A 83 0.31 6.66 3.96
N LEU A 84 1.05 5.65 3.49
CA LEU A 84 1.43 5.47 2.10
C LEU A 84 0.68 4.28 1.50
N SER A 85 -0.13 4.53 0.48
CA SER A 85 -0.94 3.49 -0.13
C SER A 85 -0.16 2.55 -1.03
N GLY A 86 -0.79 1.45 -1.41
CA GLY A 86 -0.39 0.71 -2.60
C GLY A 86 -0.70 1.48 -3.88
N GLY A 87 0.01 1.15 -4.95
CA GLY A 87 -0.11 1.85 -6.23
C GLY A 87 0.70 1.24 -7.40
N GLY A 88 1.45 0.17 -7.14
CA GLY A 88 2.35 -0.45 -8.11
C GLY A 88 3.34 0.57 -8.69
N ALA A 89 3.36 0.69 -10.02
CA ALA A 89 4.22 1.65 -10.72
C ALA A 89 3.93 3.13 -10.38
N SER A 90 2.72 3.41 -9.89
CA SER A 90 2.29 4.76 -9.50
C SER A 90 2.96 5.26 -8.21
N GLY A 91 3.72 4.41 -7.50
CA GLY A 91 4.49 4.79 -6.31
C GLY A 91 5.48 5.94 -6.53
N ALA A 92 5.85 6.21 -7.79
CA ALA A 92 6.61 7.40 -8.14
C ALA A 92 5.93 8.70 -7.67
N PHE A 93 4.59 8.73 -7.63
CA PHE A 93 3.83 9.87 -7.10
C PHE A 93 4.16 10.11 -5.63
N GLY A 94 4.05 9.09 -4.77
CA GLY A 94 4.30 9.23 -3.34
C GLY A 94 5.76 9.53 -3.01
N ALA A 95 6.70 8.90 -3.71
CA ALA A 95 8.12 9.23 -3.57
C ALA A 95 8.39 10.69 -3.94
N GLY A 96 7.85 11.15 -5.08
CA GLY A 96 7.98 12.53 -5.53
C GLY A 96 7.34 13.52 -4.57
N ALA A 97 6.15 13.20 -4.04
CA ALA A 97 5.46 14.01 -3.05
C ALA A 97 6.28 14.18 -1.77
N VAL A 98 6.86 13.09 -1.23
CA VAL A 98 7.72 13.13 -0.04
C VAL A 98 8.97 13.97 -0.27
N VAL A 99 9.65 13.82 -1.42
CA VAL A 99 10.81 14.66 -1.78
C VAL A 99 10.42 16.13 -1.96
N GLY A 100 9.29 16.41 -2.59
CA GLY A 100 8.82 17.78 -2.77
C GLY A 100 8.49 18.47 -1.46
N LEU A 101 7.93 17.75 -0.47
CA LEU A 101 7.72 18.28 0.89
C LEU A 101 9.05 18.64 1.57
N THR A 102 10.09 17.82 1.38
CA THR A 102 11.45 18.15 1.84
C THR A 102 11.94 19.44 1.16
N ARG A 103 11.78 19.56 -0.16
CA ARG A 103 12.23 20.75 -0.93
C ARG A 103 11.52 22.03 -0.51
N SER A 104 10.24 21.98 -0.16
CA SER A 104 9.52 23.12 0.40
C SER A 104 9.84 23.41 1.87
N GLY A 105 10.60 22.55 2.56
CA GLY A 105 10.84 22.65 4.00
C GLY A 105 9.60 22.38 4.85
N SER A 106 8.57 21.74 4.29
CA SER A 106 7.28 21.49 4.95
C SER A 106 7.05 20.03 5.35
N ARG A 107 8.03 19.15 5.10
CA ARG A 107 8.01 17.76 5.55
C ARG A 107 8.22 17.70 7.08
N PRO A 108 7.23 17.23 7.85
CA PRO A 108 7.42 17.02 9.28
C PRO A 108 8.29 15.78 9.54
N GLU A 109 8.85 15.69 10.75
CA GLU A 109 9.31 14.40 11.28
C GLU A 109 8.07 13.59 11.67
N PHE A 110 7.81 12.50 10.95
CA PHE A 110 6.63 11.67 11.21
C PHE A 110 6.83 10.79 12.44
N SER A 111 5.92 10.84 13.41
CA SER A 111 5.90 9.95 14.58
C SER A 111 5.56 8.52 14.16
N VAL A 112 4.67 8.38 13.16
CA VAL A 112 4.30 7.08 12.57
C VAL A 112 4.31 7.16 11.06
N VAL A 113 4.91 6.17 10.41
CA VAL A 113 4.82 5.96 8.96
C VAL A 113 4.28 4.56 8.70
N THR A 114 3.19 4.48 7.95
CA THR A 114 2.62 3.21 7.49
C THR A 114 2.79 3.06 5.98
N GLY A 115 2.98 1.83 5.51
CA GLY A 115 3.14 1.55 4.09
C GLY A 115 2.53 0.23 3.64
N VAL A 116 1.94 0.24 2.44
CA VAL A 116 1.44 -0.96 1.78
C VAL A 116 1.94 -1.00 0.34
N SER A 117 2.40 -2.16 -0.14
CA SER A 117 2.85 -2.33 -1.54
C SER A 117 3.93 -1.32 -1.93
N ALA A 118 3.74 -0.54 -2.99
CA ALA A 118 4.64 0.54 -3.36
C ALA A 118 4.94 1.49 -2.17
N GLY A 119 3.92 1.81 -1.36
CA GLY A 119 4.07 2.59 -0.14
C GLY A 119 4.97 1.94 0.92
N ALA A 120 5.01 0.61 1.01
CA ALA A 120 5.93 -0.09 1.92
C ALA A 120 7.41 0.09 1.51
N LEU A 121 7.70 0.24 0.22
CA LEU A 121 9.05 0.52 -0.28
C LEU A 121 9.46 1.97 -0.05
N ILE A 122 8.51 2.90 0.02
CA ILE A 122 8.73 4.33 0.27
C ILE A 122 8.83 4.60 1.80
N ALA A 123 8.08 3.85 2.61
CA ALA A 123 7.92 4.09 4.04
C ALA A 123 9.25 4.19 4.83
N PRO A 124 10.27 3.32 4.65
CA PRO A 124 11.54 3.46 5.36
C PRO A 124 12.23 4.80 5.07
N PHE A 125 12.24 5.27 3.82
CA PHE A 125 12.83 6.56 3.47
C PHE A 125 12.02 7.74 4.03
N ALA A 126 10.69 7.64 3.94
CA ALA A 126 9.77 8.61 4.52
C ALA A 126 9.97 8.76 6.04
N PHE A 127 10.18 7.62 6.71
CA PHE A 127 10.47 7.51 8.14
C PHE A 127 11.85 8.05 8.50
N LEU A 128 12.91 7.74 7.75
CA LEU A 128 14.26 8.16 8.10
C LEU A 128 14.55 9.65 7.84
N GLY A 129 13.82 10.27 6.91
CA GLY A 129 13.87 11.72 6.69
C GLY A 129 14.68 12.17 5.46
N PRO A 130 14.88 13.49 5.30
CA PRO A 130 15.44 14.12 4.09
C PRO A 130 16.77 13.58 3.56
N THR A 131 17.66 13.11 4.45
CA THR A 131 18.99 12.59 4.04
C THR A 131 18.91 11.33 3.18
N TRP A 132 17.75 10.67 3.19
CA TRP A 132 17.48 9.44 2.44
C TRP A 132 16.73 9.69 1.12
N ASP A 133 16.35 10.95 0.84
CA ASP A 133 15.62 11.33 -0.37
C ASP A 133 16.39 11.04 -1.67
N PRO A 134 17.73 11.21 -1.77
CA PRO A 134 18.46 10.85 -2.97
C PRO A 134 18.36 9.36 -3.31
N GLU A 135 18.49 8.48 -2.31
CA GLU A 135 18.37 7.03 -2.49
C GLU A 135 16.93 6.63 -2.88
N MET A 136 15.93 7.28 -2.26
CA MET A 136 14.52 7.07 -2.62
C MET A 136 14.20 7.56 -4.04
N ALA A 137 14.72 8.72 -4.44
CA ALA A 137 14.52 9.29 -5.77
C ALA A 137 15.12 8.38 -6.84
N ALA A 138 16.34 7.87 -6.61
CA ALA A 138 17.04 6.98 -7.52
C ALA A 138 16.20 5.75 -7.92
N ILE A 139 15.37 5.21 -7.02
CA ILE A 139 14.46 4.09 -7.30
C ILE A 139 13.51 4.39 -8.48
N TYR A 140 13.05 5.63 -8.61
CA TYR A 140 12.04 6.03 -9.59
C TYR A 140 12.58 6.89 -10.73
N THR A 141 13.78 7.45 -10.58
CA THR A 141 14.34 8.40 -11.55
C THR A 141 15.54 7.87 -12.32
N GLU A 142 16.32 6.96 -11.76
CA GLU A 142 17.49 6.42 -12.46
C GLU A 142 17.11 5.25 -13.37
N GLU A 143 17.93 4.97 -14.38
CA GLU A 143 17.81 3.75 -15.17
C GLU A 143 18.24 2.56 -14.32
N ILE A 144 17.29 2.04 -13.55
CA ILE A 144 17.39 0.67 -13.08
C ILE A 144 17.27 -0.19 -14.35
N ASP A 145 18.35 -0.91 -14.68
CA ASP A 145 18.42 -1.82 -15.83
C ASP A 145 17.09 -2.58 -16.02
N THR A 146 16.29 -2.15 -16.99
CA THR A 146 14.94 -2.67 -17.19
C THR A 146 14.96 -4.10 -17.75
N SER A 147 16.13 -4.62 -18.12
CA SER A 147 16.38 -6.05 -18.33
C SER A 147 16.13 -6.88 -17.07
N LEU A 148 15.88 -6.24 -15.92
CA LEU A 148 15.48 -6.88 -14.68
C LEU A 148 14.00 -7.32 -14.70
N LEU A 149 13.06 -6.63 -15.35
CA LEU A 149 11.67 -7.10 -15.48
C LEU A 149 11.53 -8.15 -16.61
N GLN A 150 12.29 -9.24 -16.53
CA GLN A 150 12.22 -10.31 -17.52
C GLN A 150 10.86 -11.01 -17.45
N PRO A 151 10.03 -10.94 -18.49
CA PRO A 151 8.90 -11.87 -18.58
C PRO A 151 9.48 -13.28 -18.59
N ARG A 152 8.86 -14.21 -17.86
CA ARG A 152 9.21 -15.64 -18.01
C ARG A 152 8.82 -16.08 -19.42
N LEU A 153 9.76 -15.98 -20.36
CA LEU A 153 9.68 -16.66 -21.65
C LEU A 153 9.86 -18.16 -21.33
N ILE A 154 8.72 -18.88 -21.39
CA ILE A 154 8.54 -20.33 -21.13
C ILE A 154 8.33 -20.64 -19.65
N GLY A 155 7.07 -20.90 -19.27
CA GLY A 155 6.75 -21.35 -17.91
C GLY A 155 5.27 -21.42 -17.53
N ALA A 156 4.34 -21.54 -18.49
CA ALA A 156 2.90 -21.72 -18.21
C ALA A 156 2.54 -23.09 -17.58
N VAL A 157 3.54 -23.86 -17.11
CA VAL A 157 3.34 -25.20 -16.54
C VAL A 157 3.88 -25.32 -15.10
N PHE A 158 4.65 -24.35 -14.57
CA PHE A 158 5.27 -24.51 -13.23
C PHE A 158 5.37 -23.23 -12.37
N GLY A 159 4.45 -22.27 -12.48
CA GLY A 159 4.40 -21.16 -11.52
C GLY A 159 3.21 -20.22 -11.69
N SER A 160 2.65 -19.76 -10.57
CA SER A 160 1.47 -18.88 -10.49
C SER A 160 1.74 -17.38 -10.75
N SER A 161 2.95 -17.00 -11.16
CA SER A 161 3.39 -15.59 -11.28
C SER A 161 3.99 -15.27 -12.65
N MET A 162 3.59 -14.13 -13.24
CA MET A 162 4.00 -13.69 -14.58
C MET A 162 5.45 -13.18 -14.67
N TYR A 163 5.99 -12.64 -13.59
CA TYR A 163 7.35 -12.10 -13.53
C TYR A 163 8.20 -12.86 -12.50
N SER A 164 9.52 -12.86 -12.69
CA SER A 164 10.43 -13.33 -11.64
C SER A 164 10.39 -12.36 -10.45
N GLY A 165 10.40 -12.87 -9.21
CA GLY A 165 10.50 -12.03 -8.01
C GLY A 165 11.92 -11.50 -7.75
N THR A 166 12.92 -12.05 -8.45
CA THR A 166 14.36 -11.71 -8.35
C THR A 166 14.68 -10.21 -8.48
N PRO A 167 14.06 -9.44 -9.39
CA PRO A 167 14.31 -8.00 -9.59
C PRO A 167 13.91 -7.17 -8.38
N LEU A 168 12.67 -7.38 -7.93
CA LEU A 168 12.12 -6.71 -6.75
C LEU A 168 12.92 -7.10 -5.51
N LYS A 169 13.28 -8.39 -5.38
CA LYS A 169 14.17 -8.86 -4.32
C LYS A 169 15.53 -8.16 -4.35
N LYS A 170 16.17 -8.03 -5.52
CA LYS A 170 17.47 -7.33 -5.65
C LYS A 170 17.37 -5.85 -5.29
N LEU A 171 16.26 -5.19 -5.66
CA LEU A 171 16.00 -3.79 -5.30
C LEU A 171 15.86 -3.64 -3.79
N VAL A 172 15.05 -4.50 -3.15
CA VAL A 172 14.91 -4.54 -1.69
C VAL A 172 16.27 -4.85 -1.04
N ASP A 173 17.02 -5.84 -1.52
CA ASP A 173 18.34 -6.19 -0.98
C ASP A 173 19.35 -5.03 -1.07
N ARG A 174 19.29 -4.22 -2.14
CA ARG A 174 20.17 -3.06 -2.36
C ARG A 174 19.87 -1.92 -1.39
N TYR A 175 18.59 -1.56 -1.26
CA TYR A 175 18.18 -0.37 -0.51
C TYR A 175 17.84 -0.64 0.95
N ALA A 176 17.27 -1.81 1.29
CA ALA A 176 17.09 -2.27 2.68
C ALA A 176 18.41 -2.82 3.26
N ASN A 177 19.35 -1.90 3.28
CA ASN A 177 20.68 -1.86 3.83
C ASN A 177 20.94 -2.35 5.25
N ASP A 178 22.18 -2.67 5.61
CA ASP A 178 22.65 -2.62 7.00
C ASP A 178 22.46 -1.21 7.56
N ARG A 179 22.92 -0.20 6.80
CA ARG A 179 22.81 1.21 7.15
C ARG A 179 21.37 1.65 7.32
N MET A 180 20.47 1.22 6.43
CA MET A 180 19.05 1.58 6.52
C MET A 180 18.42 0.95 7.75
N ILE A 181 18.62 -0.35 7.97
CA ILE A 181 18.00 -1.06 9.10
C ILE A 181 18.52 -0.51 10.43
N GLU A 182 19.81 -0.21 10.55
CA GLU A 182 20.37 0.41 11.75
C GLU A 182 19.82 1.84 11.98
N ALA A 183 19.65 2.62 10.91
CA ALA A 183 19.02 3.93 11.01
C ALA A 183 17.54 3.82 11.43
N VAL A 184 16.81 2.79 10.95
CA VAL A 184 15.44 2.52 11.38
C VAL A 184 15.40 2.15 12.85
N ALA A 185 16.31 1.27 13.30
CA ALA A 185 16.44 0.89 14.71
C ALA A 185 16.69 2.12 15.61
N THR A 186 17.56 3.04 15.17
CA THR A 186 17.86 4.28 15.88
C THR A 186 16.61 5.17 16.04
N GLN A 187 15.80 5.29 14.99
CA GLN A 187 14.55 6.06 15.04
C GLN A 187 13.44 5.34 15.84
N ALA A 188 13.38 4.01 15.76
CA ALA A 188 12.47 3.20 16.56
C ALA A 188 12.78 3.28 18.06
N ALA A 189 14.07 3.34 18.44
CA ALA A 189 14.50 3.57 19.81
C ALA A 189 14.04 4.93 20.38
N ARG A 190 13.78 5.91 19.49
CA ARG A 190 13.18 7.22 19.85
C ARG A 190 11.65 7.17 19.98
N GLY A 191 11.03 6.00 19.80
CA GLY A 191 9.58 5.83 19.92
C GLY A 191 8.78 6.06 18.63
N ARG A 192 9.45 6.20 17.49
CA ARG A 192 8.79 6.37 16.20
C ARG A 192 8.41 5.00 15.62
N LEU A 193 7.27 4.90 14.96
CA LEU A 193 6.76 3.64 14.43
C LEU A 193 6.87 3.57 12.90
N LEU A 194 7.45 2.48 12.39
CA LEU A 194 7.47 2.14 10.96
C LEU A 194 6.72 0.84 10.77
N LEU A 195 5.53 0.93 10.17
CA LEU A 195 4.60 -0.20 10.06
C LEU A 195 4.33 -0.55 8.61
N VAL A 196 4.37 -1.83 8.27
CA VAL A 196 4.10 -2.32 6.90
C VAL A 196 3.06 -3.40 6.94
N ALA A 197 2.11 -3.38 6.00
CA ALA A 197 1.09 -4.43 5.90
C ALA A 197 1.36 -5.40 4.75
N THR A 198 1.10 -6.68 5.00
CA THR A 198 1.02 -7.76 4.02
C THR A 198 -0.35 -8.42 4.11
N THR A 199 -0.72 -9.25 3.15
CA THR A 199 -1.89 -10.14 3.27
C THR A 199 -1.39 -11.56 3.52
N ASP A 200 -1.87 -12.21 4.58
CA ASP A 200 -1.72 -13.66 4.73
C ASP A 200 -2.65 -14.36 3.73
N LEU A 201 -2.06 -15.20 2.88
CA LEU A 201 -2.78 -15.83 1.78
C LEU A 201 -3.75 -16.92 2.25
N ALA A 202 -3.46 -17.58 3.37
CA ALA A 202 -4.28 -18.67 3.90
C ALA A 202 -5.52 -18.13 4.62
N THR A 203 -5.36 -17.05 5.41
CA THR A 203 -6.48 -16.44 6.14
C THR A 203 -7.23 -15.39 5.31
N GLY A 204 -6.54 -14.75 4.35
CA GLY A 204 -7.09 -13.62 3.60
C GLY A 204 -7.16 -12.33 4.43
N GLU A 205 -6.50 -12.28 5.59
CA GLU A 205 -6.48 -11.12 6.49
C GLU A 205 -5.20 -10.28 6.32
N PRO A 206 -5.25 -8.97 6.64
CA PRO A 206 -4.06 -8.15 6.72
C PRO A 206 -3.21 -8.51 7.96
N VAL A 207 -1.89 -8.52 7.78
CA VAL A 207 -0.91 -8.63 8.85
C VAL A 207 -0.05 -7.36 8.86
N VAL A 208 -0.07 -6.64 9.99
CA VAL A 208 0.72 -5.40 10.18
C VAL A 208 1.99 -5.73 10.95
N TRP A 209 3.14 -5.41 10.36
CA TRP A 209 4.47 -5.69 10.91
C TRP A 209 5.11 -4.40 11.43
N ASP A 210 5.64 -4.44 12.65
CA ASP A 210 6.51 -3.38 13.17
C ASP A 210 7.95 -3.59 12.73
N LEU A 211 8.33 -2.92 11.63
CA LEU A 211 9.69 -2.96 11.10
C LEU A 211 10.71 -2.27 12.03
N GLY A 212 10.26 -1.35 12.89
CA GLY A 212 11.10 -0.74 13.91
C GLY A 212 11.54 -1.75 14.95
N SER A 213 10.60 -2.55 15.47
CA SER A 213 10.90 -3.65 16.41
C SER A 213 11.83 -4.71 15.80
N ILE A 214 11.61 -5.07 14.52
CA ILE A 214 12.48 -5.99 13.79
C ILE A 214 13.89 -5.41 13.67
N ALA A 215 14.00 -4.12 13.33
CA ALA A 215 15.29 -3.44 13.23
C ALA A 215 16.02 -3.38 14.58
N LEU A 216 15.30 -3.13 15.69
CA LEU A 216 15.84 -3.11 17.05
C LEU A 216 16.38 -4.47 17.50
N TYR A 217 15.74 -5.58 17.11
CA TYR A 217 16.23 -6.92 17.42
C TYR A 217 17.59 -7.21 16.78
N GLY A 218 17.80 -6.73 15.56
CA GLY A 218 19.10 -6.75 14.89
C GLY A 218 19.60 -8.14 14.45
N GLY A 219 20.78 -8.16 13.83
CA GLY A 219 21.40 -9.38 13.32
C GLY A 219 20.89 -9.86 11.95
N HIS A 220 21.43 -11.00 11.50
CA HIS A 220 21.19 -11.55 10.17
C HIS A 220 19.71 -11.92 9.94
N ASP A 221 19.08 -12.53 10.93
CA ASP A 221 17.70 -13.02 10.79
C ASP A 221 16.70 -11.86 10.78
N ALA A 222 16.92 -10.81 11.58
CA ALA A 222 16.13 -9.59 11.52
C ALA A 222 16.22 -8.90 10.17
N ARG A 223 17.44 -8.80 9.61
CA ARG A 223 17.64 -8.27 8.26
C ARG A 223 16.87 -9.05 7.23
N LYS A 224 16.96 -10.38 7.27
CA LYS A 224 16.25 -11.26 6.35
C LYS A 224 14.74 -11.06 6.47
N LEU A 225 14.22 -11.01 7.69
CA LEU A 225 12.81 -10.78 7.99
C LEU A 225 12.34 -9.41 7.49
N PHE A 226 13.06 -8.33 7.82
CA PHE A 226 12.77 -6.96 7.37
C PHE A 226 12.61 -6.90 5.84
N ARG A 227 13.54 -7.51 5.11
CA ARG A 227 13.50 -7.60 3.64
C ARG A 227 12.36 -8.48 3.14
N SER A 228 12.10 -9.61 3.80
CA SER A 228 10.99 -10.50 3.43
C SER A 228 9.64 -9.80 3.59
N VAL A 229 9.44 -9.01 4.64
CA VAL A 229 8.20 -8.24 4.85
C VAL A 229 8.03 -7.18 3.76
N LEU A 230 9.07 -6.40 3.43
CA LEU A 230 9.01 -5.42 2.34
C LEU A 230 8.74 -6.08 0.98
N LEU A 231 9.43 -7.20 0.70
CA LEU A 231 9.22 -7.97 -0.53
C LEU A 231 7.79 -8.52 -0.60
N ALA A 232 7.29 -9.10 0.49
CA ALA A 232 5.93 -9.64 0.58
C ALA A 232 4.89 -8.55 0.33
N SER A 233 5.04 -7.40 0.99
CA SER A 233 4.09 -6.28 0.88
C SER A 233 3.96 -5.77 -0.56
N ALA A 234 5.01 -5.89 -1.38
CA ALA A 234 5.03 -5.49 -2.80
C ALA A 234 4.85 -6.65 -3.80
N SER A 235 4.60 -7.88 -3.33
CA SER A 235 4.44 -9.08 -4.18
C SER A 235 2.99 -9.26 -4.66
N VAL A 236 2.57 -8.48 -5.66
CA VAL A 236 1.19 -8.52 -6.20
C VAL A 236 0.86 -9.91 -6.77
N PRO A 237 -0.23 -10.58 -6.33
CA PRO A 237 -0.64 -11.87 -6.86
C PRO A 237 -0.80 -11.88 -8.39
N GLY A 238 -0.31 -12.95 -9.03
CA GLY A 238 -0.28 -13.10 -10.48
C GLY A 238 0.84 -12.31 -11.18
N ILE A 239 1.47 -11.33 -10.52
CA ILE A 239 2.63 -10.60 -11.05
C ILE A 239 3.90 -11.16 -10.44
N PHE A 240 4.01 -11.17 -9.11
CA PHE A 240 5.15 -11.65 -8.36
C PHE A 240 4.80 -12.90 -7.54
N PRO A 241 5.79 -13.74 -7.19
CA PRO A 241 5.56 -14.89 -6.33
C PRO A 241 5.25 -14.46 -4.89
N PRO A 242 4.42 -15.25 -4.16
CA PRO A 242 4.25 -15.06 -2.73
C PRO A 242 5.57 -15.26 -1.98
N VAL A 243 5.66 -14.72 -0.77
CA VAL A 243 6.84 -14.81 0.09
C VAL A 243 6.48 -15.62 1.32
N ILE A 244 7.27 -16.66 1.62
CA ILE A 244 7.13 -17.44 2.85
C ILE A 244 7.92 -16.73 3.95
N ILE A 245 7.26 -16.40 5.05
CA ILE A 245 7.86 -15.79 6.24
C ILE A 245 7.80 -16.80 7.37
N ARG A 246 8.94 -16.99 8.05
CA ARG A 246 9.00 -17.82 9.26
C ARG A 246 8.82 -16.94 10.47
N VAL A 247 7.81 -17.25 11.28
CA VAL A 247 7.52 -16.54 12.53
C VAL A 247 7.72 -17.48 13.71
N ARG A 248 8.30 -16.95 14.78
CA ARG A 248 8.39 -17.65 16.06
C ARG A 248 7.22 -17.19 16.93
N THR A 249 6.50 -18.17 17.47
CA THR A 249 5.34 -17.96 18.35
C THR A 249 5.56 -18.76 19.63
N GLU A 250 4.75 -18.52 20.66
CA GLU A 250 4.73 -19.34 21.89
C GLU A 250 4.63 -20.86 21.60
N SER A 251 3.94 -21.24 20.51
CA SER A 251 3.77 -22.63 20.08
C SER A 251 4.91 -23.19 19.21
N GLY A 252 5.96 -22.41 18.97
CA GLY A 252 7.10 -22.73 18.13
C GLY A 252 7.10 -21.99 16.78
N TRP A 253 7.91 -22.51 15.85
CA TRP A 253 8.08 -21.92 14.51
C TRP A 253 6.89 -22.24 13.61
N ARG A 254 6.43 -21.23 12.87
CA ARG A 254 5.38 -21.34 11.86
C ARG A 254 5.85 -20.71 10.55
N GLU A 255 5.40 -21.27 9.43
CA GLU A 255 5.58 -20.68 8.11
C GLU A 255 4.26 -20.10 7.62
N GLU A 256 4.28 -18.82 7.27
CA GLU A 256 3.12 -18.10 6.75
C GLU A 256 3.41 -17.66 5.32
N THR A 257 2.39 -17.70 4.46
CA THR A 257 2.54 -17.31 3.06
C THR A 257 1.92 -15.94 2.85
N HIS A 258 2.76 -14.96 2.51
CA HIS A 258 2.31 -13.58 2.35
C HIS A 258 2.36 -13.10 0.90
N VAL A 259 1.41 -12.25 0.58
CA VAL A 259 1.33 -11.49 -0.67
C VAL A 259 1.16 -10.00 -0.39
N ASP A 260 1.08 -9.21 -1.46
CA ASP A 260 0.91 -7.77 -1.40
C ASP A 260 -0.26 -7.36 -0.49
N GLY A 261 0.01 -6.45 0.45
CA GLY A 261 -0.99 -6.01 1.42
C GLY A 261 -2.15 -5.24 0.80
N GLY A 262 -1.96 -4.68 -0.39
CA GLY A 262 -2.97 -3.99 -1.20
C GLY A 262 -4.14 -4.89 -1.58
N VAL A 263 -3.99 -6.22 -1.47
CA VAL A 263 -5.08 -7.18 -1.68
C VAL A 263 -6.18 -7.00 -0.64
N THR A 264 -5.82 -6.69 0.61
CA THR A 264 -6.79 -6.52 1.72
C THR A 264 -6.90 -5.09 2.22
N LEU A 265 -5.84 -4.29 2.13
CA LEU A 265 -5.78 -2.92 2.64
C LEU A 265 -5.09 -1.98 1.64
N PRO A 266 -5.76 -0.95 1.11
CA PRO A 266 -5.14 -0.02 0.16
C PRO A 266 -4.11 0.88 0.85
N PHE A 267 -4.37 1.26 2.10
CA PHE A 267 -3.51 1.94 3.06
C PHE A 267 -4.12 1.72 4.46
N PHE A 268 -3.39 2.04 5.53
CA PHE A 268 -3.92 1.97 6.89
C PHE A 268 -3.31 3.06 7.78
N ILE A 269 -3.99 3.40 8.86
CA ILE A 269 -3.50 4.29 9.92
C ILE A 269 -3.40 3.45 11.18
N ALA A 270 -2.26 3.53 11.84
CA ALA A 270 -2.00 2.82 13.08
C ALA A 270 -1.31 3.79 14.06
N PRO A 271 -1.73 3.86 15.34
CA PRO A 271 -2.97 3.30 15.89
C PRO A 271 -4.23 3.72 15.12
N ALA A 272 -5.30 2.95 15.27
CA ALA A 272 -6.59 3.21 14.64
C ALA A 272 -7.08 4.62 15.02
N PRO A 273 -7.75 5.36 14.11
CA PRO A 273 -8.20 6.72 14.38
C PRO A 273 -9.02 6.88 15.67
N GLU A 274 -9.78 5.86 16.04
CA GLU A 274 -10.59 5.77 17.26
C GLU A 274 -9.78 5.64 18.56
N ASP A 275 -8.54 5.16 18.47
CA ASP A 275 -7.62 5.00 19.60
C ASP A 275 -6.59 6.14 19.67
N LEU A 276 -6.45 6.93 18.60
CA LEU A 276 -5.46 8.02 18.58
C LEU A 276 -5.68 8.99 19.76
N PRO A 277 -4.59 9.37 20.45
CA PRO A 277 -4.68 10.25 21.60
C PRO A 277 -5.27 11.60 21.19
N GLN A 278 -6.18 12.09 22.04
CA GLN A 278 -6.77 13.41 21.91
C GLN A 278 -6.06 14.32 22.90
N PHE A 279 -4.99 14.97 22.45
CA PHE A 279 -4.27 15.93 23.28
C PHE A 279 -5.20 17.11 23.61
N ALA A 280 -5.58 17.24 24.88
CA ALA A 280 -6.49 18.27 25.37
C ALA A 280 -5.77 19.12 26.43
N GLY A 281 -5.49 20.39 26.11
CA GLY A 281 -4.82 21.32 27.02
C GLY A 281 -4.34 22.60 26.33
N ALA A 282 -4.07 23.65 27.11
CA ALA A 282 -3.47 24.89 26.60
C ALA A 282 -2.02 24.61 26.16
N GLY A 283 -1.79 24.44 24.85
CA GLY A 283 -0.48 24.13 24.27
C GLY A 283 -0.40 22.78 23.53
N ALA A 284 -1.45 21.95 23.62
CA ALA A 284 -1.54 20.68 22.89
C ALA A 284 -1.48 20.90 21.37
N GLN A 285 -0.56 20.21 20.70
CA GLN A 285 -0.49 20.21 19.24
C GLN A 285 -1.48 19.21 18.65
N PRO A 286 -2.20 19.56 17.57
CA PRO A 286 -3.19 18.68 16.99
C PRO A 286 -2.54 17.45 16.35
N THR A 287 -3.19 16.31 16.49
CA THR A 287 -2.84 15.10 15.73
C THR A 287 -3.10 15.35 14.24
N VAL A 288 -2.08 15.18 13.40
CA VAL A 288 -2.18 15.36 11.95
C VAL A 288 -1.92 14.04 11.24
N VAL A 289 -2.93 13.56 10.51
CA VAL A 289 -2.88 12.39 9.66
C VAL A 289 -2.76 12.85 8.21
N ARG A 290 -1.77 12.31 7.50
CA ARG A 290 -1.53 12.56 6.08
C ARG A 290 -1.60 11.27 5.32
N VAL A 291 -2.39 11.20 4.26
CA VAL A 291 -2.53 10.02 3.41
C VAL A 291 -2.07 10.35 1.99
N ILE A 292 -1.08 9.63 1.48
CA ILE A 292 -0.66 9.71 0.09
C ILE A 292 -1.18 8.47 -0.63
N ILE A 293 -2.00 8.72 -1.65
CA ILE A 293 -2.61 7.71 -2.48
C ILE A 293 -1.91 7.67 -3.82
N ASP A 294 -1.14 6.61 -4.05
CA ASP A 294 -0.42 6.32 -5.29
C ASP A 294 -1.36 5.80 -6.38
N GLY A 295 -2.42 6.55 -6.66
CA GLY A 295 -3.47 6.17 -7.58
C GLY A 295 -4.52 7.24 -7.74
N ARG A 296 -5.51 6.95 -8.59
CA ARG A 296 -6.67 7.82 -8.79
C ARG A 296 -7.84 7.33 -7.97
N LEU A 297 -8.52 8.25 -7.28
CA LEU A 297 -9.77 7.96 -6.55
C LEU A 297 -10.99 7.72 -7.46
N ARG A 298 -10.81 7.94 -8.76
CA ARG A 298 -11.77 7.58 -9.81
C ARG A 298 -11.03 7.20 -11.08
N ASP A 299 -11.36 6.04 -11.61
CA ASP A 299 -10.96 5.66 -12.96
C ASP A 299 -11.94 6.17 -14.01
N PHE A 300 -11.41 6.48 -15.19
CA PHE A 300 -12.23 6.70 -16.38
C PHE A 300 -12.57 5.37 -17.07
N PRO A 301 -13.70 5.31 -17.80
CA PRO A 301 -13.97 4.23 -18.74
C PRO A 301 -12.79 4.09 -19.71
N ARG A 302 -12.21 2.89 -19.79
CA ARG A 302 -11.20 2.54 -20.79
C ARG A 302 -11.67 1.27 -21.49
N ALA A 303 -11.52 1.25 -22.82
CA ALA A 303 -11.69 0.01 -23.57
C ALA A 303 -10.59 -0.98 -23.13
N ALA A 304 -10.97 -2.10 -22.53
CA ALA A 304 -10.06 -3.21 -22.29
C ALA A 304 -10.00 -4.06 -23.55
N LYS A 305 -8.80 -4.52 -23.93
CA LYS A 305 -8.69 -5.57 -24.96
C LYS A 305 -9.40 -6.83 -24.46
N ALA A 306 -10.14 -7.51 -25.34
CA ALA A 306 -10.91 -8.71 -25.02
C ALA A 306 -10.01 -9.95 -24.85
N ASN A 307 -9.03 -9.89 -23.94
CA ASN A 307 -8.23 -11.04 -23.51
C ASN A 307 -8.26 -11.17 -21.99
N ALA A 308 -8.19 -12.42 -21.51
CA ALA A 308 -8.36 -12.77 -20.10
C ALA A 308 -7.42 -11.98 -19.17
N LEU A 309 -6.17 -11.75 -19.59
CA LEU A 309 -5.19 -11.02 -18.79
C LEU A 309 -5.52 -9.53 -18.64
N SER A 310 -5.94 -8.88 -19.73
CA SER A 310 -6.33 -7.46 -19.71
C SER A 310 -7.59 -7.25 -18.87
N ILE A 311 -8.53 -8.20 -18.94
CA ILE A 311 -9.74 -8.22 -18.11
C ILE A 311 -9.36 -8.38 -16.64
N PHE A 312 -8.53 -9.37 -16.30
CA PHE A 312 -8.08 -9.59 -14.92
C PHE A 312 -7.41 -8.35 -14.33
N ARG A 313 -6.41 -7.78 -15.02
CA ARG A 313 -5.71 -6.56 -14.58
C ARG A 313 -6.67 -5.38 -14.39
N ARG A 314 -7.64 -5.22 -15.30
CA ARG A 314 -8.65 -4.16 -15.21
C ARG A 314 -9.58 -4.37 -14.02
N SER A 315 -10.06 -5.59 -13.79
CA SER A 315 -10.92 -5.93 -12.65
C SER A 315 -10.22 -5.70 -11.32
N VAL A 316 -8.98 -6.15 -11.18
CA VAL A 316 -8.15 -5.91 -9.99
C VAL A 316 -7.96 -4.41 -9.78
N SER A 317 -7.50 -3.67 -10.79
CA SER A 317 -7.30 -2.22 -10.69
C SER A 317 -8.58 -1.47 -10.35
N ALA A 318 -9.73 -1.83 -10.93
CA ALA A 318 -11.01 -1.21 -10.61
C ALA A 318 -11.46 -1.51 -9.17
N GLY A 319 -11.29 -2.75 -8.71
CA GLY A 319 -11.58 -3.17 -7.34
C GLY A 319 -10.73 -2.40 -6.34
N LEU A 320 -9.41 -2.34 -6.55
CA LEU A 320 -8.47 -1.59 -5.71
C LEU A 320 -8.84 -0.10 -5.66
N SER A 321 -9.07 0.54 -6.81
CA SER A 321 -9.49 1.96 -6.85
C SER A 321 -10.77 2.22 -6.05
N ARG A 322 -11.74 1.29 -6.10
CA ARG A 322 -12.99 1.39 -5.31
C ARG A 322 -12.72 1.19 -3.82
N MET A 323 -11.92 0.19 -3.46
CA MET A 323 -11.53 -0.08 -2.08
C MET A 323 -10.81 1.12 -1.46
N THR A 324 -9.80 1.68 -2.14
CA THR A 324 -9.08 2.88 -1.69
C THR A 324 -10.02 4.04 -1.39
N ARG A 325 -11.00 4.30 -2.27
CA ARG A 325 -11.98 5.36 -2.05
C ARG A 325 -12.84 5.09 -0.81
N THR A 326 -13.34 3.87 -0.65
CA THR A 326 -14.16 3.51 0.52
C THR A 326 -13.37 3.59 1.82
N THR A 327 -12.12 3.11 1.85
CA THR A 327 -11.22 3.21 3.01
C THR A 327 -10.93 4.67 3.37
N LEU A 328 -10.73 5.54 2.36
CA LEU A 328 -10.56 6.98 2.59
C LEU A 328 -11.83 7.61 3.20
N GLU A 329 -13.00 7.32 2.64
CA GLU A 329 -14.28 7.81 3.18
C GLU A 329 -14.50 7.35 4.64
N GLN A 330 -14.17 6.09 4.97
CA GLN A 330 -14.22 5.56 6.34
C GLN A 330 -13.22 6.24 7.27
N THR A 331 -12.00 6.46 6.81
CA THR A 331 -10.94 7.17 7.57
C THR A 331 -11.35 8.62 7.87
N MET A 332 -11.93 9.31 6.89
CA MET A 332 -12.45 10.66 7.05
C MET A 332 -13.59 10.70 8.07
N ALA A 333 -14.48 9.71 8.06
CA ALA A 333 -15.54 9.59 9.04
C ALA A 333 -14.99 9.33 10.45
N ALA A 334 -14.00 8.44 10.58
CA ALA A 334 -13.41 8.05 11.87
C ALA A 334 -12.59 9.18 12.53
N THR A 335 -12.05 10.12 11.76
CA THR A 335 -11.28 11.28 12.28
C THR A 335 -12.14 12.50 12.61
N ARG A 336 -13.39 12.54 12.13
CA ARG A 336 -14.29 13.69 12.28
C ARG A 336 -14.67 13.92 13.74
N GLY A 337 -14.61 15.18 14.19
CA GLY A 337 -15.04 15.58 15.53
C GLY A 337 -14.09 15.19 16.66
N ARG A 338 -12.90 14.67 16.34
CA ARG A 338 -11.90 14.17 17.32
C ARG A 338 -10.67 15.05 17.46
N GLY A 339 -10.68 16.26 16.89
CA GLY A 339 -9.50 17.14 16.88
C GLY A 339 -8.33 16.63 16.01
N ILE A 340 -8.58 15.62 15.17
CA ILE A 340 -7.59 15.06 14.23
C ILE A 340 -7.72 15.79 12.88
N SER A 341 -6.63 16.41 12.44
CA SER A 341 -6.53 16.97 11.08
C SER A 341 -6.20 15.86 10.09
N LEU A 342 -7.00 15.72 9.04
CA LEU A 342 -6.76 14.76 7.97
C LEU A 342 -6.53 15.50 6.64
N ASP A 343 -5.33 15.33 6.12
CA ASP A 343 -4.92 15.77 4.79
C ASP A 343 -4.66 14.55 3.91
N TYR A 344 -5.01 14.63 2.63
CA TYR A 344 -4.68 13.57 1.69
C TYR A 344 -4.30 14.11 0.32
N ALA A 345 -3.56 13.31 -0.43
CA ALA A 345 -3.18 13.58 -1.80
C ALA A 345 -3.42 12.34 -2.64
N ALA A 346 -3.96 12.52 -3.85
CA ALA A 346 -4.14 11.45 -4.82
C ALA A 346 -3.77 11.98 -6.21
N ILE A 347 -3.46 11.09 -7.13
CA ILE A 347 -3.18 11.47 -8.52
C ILE A 347 -4.47 12.08 -9.11
N PRO A 348 -4.42 13.32 -9.64
CA PRO A 348 -5.59 13.94 -10.26
C PRO A 348 -6.18 13.13 -11.38
N VAL A 349 -7.48 13.28 -11.55
CA VAL A 349 -8.24 12.55 -12.55
C VAL A 349 -7.72 12.89 -13.96
N ALA A 350 -7.33 14.14 -14.18
CA ALA A 350 -6.80 14.63 -15.46
C ALA A 350 -5.38 14.16 -15.79
N TYR A 351 -4.63 13.60 -14.83
CA TYR A 351 -3.26 13.15 -15.09
C TYR A 351 -3.27 11.91 -16.02
N PRO A 352 -2.47 11.91 -17.11
CA PRO A 352 -2.46 10.83 -18.10
C PRO A 352 -1.68 9.61 -17.59
N LEU A 353 -2.20 8.94 -16.56
CA LEU A 353 -1.56 7.76 -15.96
C LEU A 353 -1.70 6.54 -16.88
N PRO A 354 -0.61 5.93 -17.38
CA PRO A 354 -0.69 4.79 -18.30
C PRO A 354 -1.34 3.57 -17.65
N GLY A 355 -1.05 3.30 -16.37
CA GLY A 355 -1.74 2.34 -15.51
C GLY A 355 -0.87 1.91 -14.33
N ALA A 356 -1.48 1.33 -13.29
CA ALA A 356 -0.76 0.96 -12.05
C ALA A 356 0.30 -0.16 -12.23
N PHE A 357 0.34 -0.81 -13.39
CA PHE A 357 1.29 -1.88 -13.71
C PHE A 357 2.23 -1.51 -14.88
N ASP A 358 2.29 -0.23 -15.25
CA ASP A 358 3.20 0.26 -16.28
C ASP A 358 4.42 0.91 -15.64
N PHE A 359 5.55 0.21 -15.68
CA PHE A 359 6.82 0.59 -15.04
C PHE A 359 7.79 1.28 -16.01
N ALA A 360 7.30 1.90 -17.08
CA ALA A 360 8.16 2.65 -18.01
C ALA A 360 8.96 3.74 -17.26
N PRO A 361 10.32 3.77 -17.34
CA PRO A 361 11.15 4.71 -16.58
C PRO A 361 10.79 6.18 -16.82
N GLU A 362 10.44 6.54 -18.07
CA GLU A 362 10.01 7.90 -18.43
C GLU A 362 8.71 8.31 -17.72
N ALA A 363 7.74 7.38 -17.63
CA ALA A 363 6.48 7.62 -16.95
C ALA A 363 6.69 7.76 -15.43
N GLN A 364 7.58 6.96 -14.84
CA GLN A 364 7.94 7.06 -13.42
C GLN A 364 8.63 8.39 -13.11
N ARG A 365 9.63 8.79 -13.90
CA ARG A 365 10.31 10.10 -13.77
C ARG A 365 9.33 11.27 -13.89
N ALA A 366 8.43 11.21 -14.86
CA ALA A 366 7.43 12.25 -15.08
C ALA A 366 6.47 12.37 -13.88
N LEU A 367 5.96 11.23 -13.39
CA LEU A 367 5.05 11.20 -12.24
C LEU A 367 5.73 11.65 -10.93
N PHE A 368 6.98 11.22 -10.71
CA PHE A 368 7.81 11.65 -9.60
C PHE A 368 8.03 13.18 -9.63
N THR A 369 8.47 13.70 -10.77
CA THR A 369 8.73 15.14 -10.94
C THR A 369 7.47 15.95 -10.74
N TYR A 370 6.35 15.51 -11.33
CA TYR A 370 5.04 16.12 -11.16
C TYR A 370 4.63 16.23 -9.68
N ALA A 371 4.71 15.14 -8.93
CA ALA A 371 4.33 15.14 -7.52
C ALA A 371 5.25 16.00 -6.67
N SER A 372 6.57 15.98 -6.95
CA SER A 372 7.55 16.83 -6.30
C SER A 372 7.26 18.31 -6.51
N VAL A 373 6.92 18.73 -7.73
CA VAL A 373 6.57 20.13 -8.04
C VAL A 373 5.28 20.56 -7.34
N CYS A 374 4.26 19.70 -7.32
CA CYS A 374 3.02 19.99 -6.62
C CYS A 374 3.21 20.14 -5.11
N ALA A 375 4.03 19.29 -4.50
CA ALA A 375 4.38 19.38 -3.09
C ALA A 375 5.24 20.61 -2.76
N GLU A 376 6.27 20.88 -3.56
CA GLU A 376 7.15 22.03 -3.38
C GLU A 376 6.40 23.37 -3.50
N SER A 377 5.36 23.41 -4.33
CA SER A 377 4.48 24.59 -4.47
C SER A 377 3.38 24.72 -3.41
N GLY A 378 3.31 23.79 -2.45
CA GLY A 378 2.27 23.79 -1.41
C GLY A 378 0.88 23.37 -1.91
N ARG A 379 0.77 22.75 -3.09
CA ARG A 379 -0.49 22.34 -3.73
C ARG A 379 -0.71 20.83 -3.76
N LEU A 380 -0.02 20.09 -2.89
CA LEU A 380 -0.17 18.64 -2.75
C LEU A 380 -1.42 18.25 -1.94
N TRP A 381 -1.71 18.94 -0.84
CA TRP A 381 -2.68 18.46 0.13
C TRP A 381 -4.10 18.95 -0.14
N THR A 382 -5.06 18.02 -0.14
CA THR A 382 -6.48 18.30 0.03
C THR A 382 -6.84 18.13 1.51
N ARG A 383 -7.43 19.16 2.13
CA ARG A 383 -7.78 19.15 3.55
C ARG A 383 -9.25 18.80 3.76
N VAL A 384 -9.55 17.94 4.72
CA VAL A 384 -10.92 17.44 4.98
C VAL A 384 -11.75 18.38 5.87
N GLN A 385 -11.13 19.30 6.62
CA GLN A 385 -11.81 20.05 7.69
C GLN A 385 -11.67 21.60 7.64
N GLN A 386 -11.13 22.20 6.58
CA GLN A 386 -11.13 23.67 6.51
C GLN A 386 -12.44 24.22 5.91
N LYS A 387 -13.21 24.96 6.72
CA LYS A 387 -13.90 26.17 6.23
C LYS A 387 -12.83 27.03 5.58
N SER A 388 -13.09 27.56 4.40
CA SER A 388 -12.19 28.47 3.69
C SER A 388 -11.82 29.64 4.60
N SER A 389 -10.64 29.63 5.19
CA SER A 389 -9.99 30.83 5.68
C SER A 389 -8.51 30.73 5.37
N ASP A 390 -8.01 31.79 4.76
CA ASP A 390 -6.77 31.89 4.01
C ASP A 390 -5.53 31.44 4.78
N ALA A 391 -4.73 30.61 4.12
CA ALA A 391 -3.29 30.51 4.37
C ALA A 391 -2.57 30.62 3.03
N ALA A 392 -2.55 31.84 2.48
CA ALA A 392 -1.68 32.20 1.38
C ALA A 392 -0.26 32.42 1.91
N GLY A 393 0.47 31.32 2.14
CA GLY A 393 1.94 31.38 2.13
C GLY A 393 2.43 31.62 0.70
N GLU A 394 3.57 32.28 0.54
CA GLU A 394 4.17 32.63 -0.76
C GLU A 394 4.17 31.43 -1.73
N ARG A 395 3.27 31.49 -2.72
CA ARG A 395 3.14 30.48 -3.75
C ARG A 395 4.27 30.68 -4.76
N ARG A 396 5.25 29.78 -4.77
CA ARG A 396 6.21 29.72 -5.88
C ARG A 396 5.50 29.26 -7.16
N VAL A 397 5.88 29.92 -8.26
CA VAL A 397 5.24 29.79 -9.58
C VAL A 397 5.40 28.37 -10.11
N VAL A 398 4.28 27.65 -10.26
CA VAL A 398 4.25 26.41 -11.03
C VAL A 398 4.04 26.76 -12.51
N PRO A 399 4.61 26.01 -13.47
CA PRO A 399 4.28 26.20 -14.88
C PRO A 399 2.77 26.22 -15.09
N ALA A 400 2.29 27.26 -15.80
CA ALA A 400 0.88 27.44 -16.11
C ALA A 400 0.31 26.16 -16.75
N GLY A 401 -0.81 25.64 -16.22
CA GLY A 401 -1.50 24.46 -16.75
C GLY A 401 -1.31 23.13 -16.01
N THR A 402 -0.51 23.08 -14.93
CA THR A 402 -0.38 21.85 -14.11
C THR A 402 -1.44 21.78 -13.02
N THR A 403 -2.45 20.92 -13.19
CA THR A 403 -3.45 20.59 -12.15
C THR A 403 -2.79 19.75 -11.07
N CYS A 404 -2.55 20.32 -9.89
CA CYS A 404 -2.07 19.58 -8.73
C CYS A 404 -3.23 18.94 -7.95
N PRO A 405 -2.97 18.00 -7.02
CA PRO A 405 -4.05 17.37 -6.25
C PRO A 405 -4.97 18.36 -5.53
N ALA A 406 -4.42 19.46 -4.98
CA ALA A 406 -5.22 20.50 -4.35
C ALA A 406 -6.14 21.26 -5.32
N ASP A 407 -5.87 21.23 -6.63
CA ASP A 407 -6.66 21.93 -7.65
C ASP A 407 -7.76 21.04 -8.27
N ASP A 408 -7.75 19.73 -7.99
CA ASP A 408 -8.68 18.77 -8.58
C ASP A 408 -10.06 18.83 -7.88
N GLN A 409 -11.08 19.28 -8.61
CA GLN A 409 -12.44 19.42 -8.08
C GLN A 409 -13.10 18.10 -7.67
N PHE A 410 -12.69 16.96 -8.23
CA PHE A 410 -13.22 15.67 -7.82
C PHE A 410 -12.65 15.27 -6.47
N ILE A 411 -11.33 15.43 -6.30
CA ILE A 411 -10.65 15.21 -5.02
C ILE A 411 -11.23 16.19 -3.97
N GLY A 412 -11.28 17.48 -4.25
CA GLY A 412 -11.86 18.47 -3.33
C GLY A 412 -13.32 18.19 -2.94
N ARG A 413 -14.15 17.66 -3.84
CA ARG A 413 -15.54 17.28 -3.53
C ARG A 413 -15.65 16.15 -2.53
N LEU A 414 -14.75 15.16 -2.56
CA LEU A 414 -14.74 14.10 -1.56
C LEU A 414 -14.52 14.68 -0.17
N ALA A 415 -13.62 15.66 -0.03
CA ALA A 415 -13.39 16.37 1.22
C ALA A 415 -14.61 17.20 1.68
N ALA A 416 -15.41 17.73 0.75
CA ALA A 416 -16.50 18.66 1.03
C ALA A 416 -17.86 18.02 1.35
N VAL A 417 -18.06 16.71 1.17
CA VAL A 417 -19.40 16.09 1.34
C VAL A 417 -19.89 16.23 2.79
N PRO A 418 -20.95 17.03 3.06
CA PRO A 418 -21.60 17.08 4.35
C PRO A 418 -22.46 15.82 4.52
N SER A 419 -22.55 15.33 5.75
CA SER A 419 -23.46 14.24 6.12
C SER A 419 -24.91 14.62 5.82
N GLY A 420 -25.49 14.05 4.76
CA GLY A 420 -26.91 14.19 4.44
C GLY A 420 -27.33 13.20 3.36
N GLY A 421 -27.89 12.07 3.77
CA GLY A 421 -28.77 11.22 2.96
C GLY A 421 -28.13 10.49 1.77
N LEU A 422 -27.96 9.17 1.90
CA LEU A 422 -28.31 8.29 0.78
C LEU A 422 -29.81 8.49 0.51
N GLU A 423 -30.18 9.48 -0.30
CA GLU A 423 -31.47 9.44 -0.98
C GLU A 423 -31.46 8.18 -1.84
N ARG A 424 -32.31 7.22 -1.46
CA ARG A 424 -32.67 6.12 -2.33
C ARG A 424 -33.18 6.75 -3.60
N VAL A 425 -32.42 6.63 -4.69
CA VAL A 425 -32.94 6.86 -6.04
C VAL A 425 -34.04 5.81 -6.22
N GLY A 426 -35.28 6.22 -5.93
CA GLY A 426 -36.46 5.41 -6.16
C GLY A 426 -36.56 5.16 -7.65
N TRP A 427 -36.41 3.90 -8.05
CA TRP A 427 -36.90 3.46 -9.35
C TRP A 427 -38.42 3.60 -9.33
N SER A 428 -38.93 4.68 -9.91
CA SER A 428 -40.33 4.79 -10.29
C SER A 428 -40.55 3.82 -11.46
N ALA A 429 -41.15 2.67 -11.16
CA ALA A 429 -41.71 1.79 -12.18
C ALA A 429 -42.80 2.54 -12.98
N PRO A 430 -42.92 2.33 -14.30
CA PRO A 430 -44.04 2.87 -15.06
C PRO A 430 -45.34 2.24 -14.54
N LYS A 431 -46.34 3.08 -14.26
CA LYS A 431 -47.70 2.63 -13.91
C LYS A 431 -48.35 1.89 -15.11
N PRO A 432 -49.25 0.93 -14.81
CA PRO A 432 -49.73 -0.08 -15.75
C PRO A 432 -50.51 0.46 -16.94
#